data_AF-A0A3Q7ITJ5-F1
#
_entry.id   AF-A0A3Q7ITJ5-F1
#
_cell.length_a   1.000
_cell.length_b   1.000
_cell.length_c   1.000
_cell.angle_alpha   90.00
_cell.angle_beta   90.00
_cell.angle_gamma   90.00
#
_symmetry.space_group_name_H-M   'P 1'
#
loop_
_entity.id
_entity.type
_entity.pdbx_description
1 polymer ?
#
loop_
_entity_poly.entity_id
_entity_poly.type
_entity_poly.pdbx_seq_one_letter_code
_entity_poly.pdbx_strand_id
1 'polypeptide(L)'
;MWISDSTIYISNPLEAENPLFLNNLQTLFLHYSPFVEEIIRRIPNLKKLNIVDDSENLKQLILTHTYIPWEVVKLLANLPNHEVLKGYHAFDRTYWKLDEDIVCHNLKYLLLNGFYYLKRWEAEPANFPMLEQLILDNISAMKEIPESIEEIITLKFIRIIWCSSGVETSARKIQEEHESLGNYELQLQITPKIC
;
A
#
# COMPACT_ATOMS: atom_id res chain seq x y z
N MET A 1 27.27 17.94 8.94
CA MET A 1 25.80 17.93 8.90
C MET A 1 25.39 17.44 7.52
N TRP A 2 25.19 16.13 7.39
CA TRP A 2 24.58 15.49 6.22
C TRP A 2 23.70 14.39 6.79
N ILE A 3 22.39 14.59 6.80
CA ILE A 3 21.42 13.52 7.04
C ILE A 3 21.20 12.92 5.66
N SER A 4 21.74 11.72 5.41
CA SER A 4 21.44 11.00 4.18
C SER A 4 20.06 10.36 4.35
N ASP A 5 19.06 10.84 3.62
CA ASP A 5 17.85 10.06 3.36
C ASP A 5 18.25 8.85 2.52
N SER A 6 18.52 7.72 3.17
CA SER A 6 18.96 6.48 2.54
C SER A 6 17.81 5.84 1.77
N THR A 7 17.56 6.35 0.55
CA THR A 7 16.71 5.70 -0.45
C THR A 7 17.58 4.74 -1.27
N ILE A 8 17.26 3.44 -1.22
CA ILE A 8 17.97 2.44 -2.02
C ILE A 8 17.13 2.09 -3.24
N TYR A 9 17.75 2.25 -4.42
CA TYR A 9 17.27 1.77 -5.69
C TYR A 9 17.89 0.40 -5.95
N ILE A 10 17.10 -0.67 -5.85
CA ILE A 10 17.60 -2.03 -6.14
C ILE A 10 17.33 -2.33 -7.61
N SER A 11 18.41 -2.36 -8.40
CA SER A 11 18.40 -2.94 -9.76
C SER A 11 18.90 -4.38 -9.73
N ASN A 12 18.53 -5.16 -10.75
CA ASN A 12 18.81 -6.59 -10.97
C ASN A 12 19.94 -7.21 -10.10
N PRO A 13 19.63 -8.12 -9.14
CA PRO A 13 20.66 -8.86 -8.44
C PRO A 13 21.28 -9.92 -9.37
N LEU A 14 22.52 -9.68 -9.80
CA LEU A 14 23.37 -10.75 -10.35
C LEU A 14 23.46 -11.89 -9.32
N GLU A 15 23.42 -13.13 -9.81
CA GLU A 15 23.32 -14.43 -9.11
C GLU A 15 24.37 -14.71 -8.01
N ALA A 16 24.50 -13.84 -7.02
CA ALA A 16 25.30 -14.10 -5.84
C ALA A 16 24.37 -14.42 -4.67
N GLU A 17 24.56 -15.59 -4.07
CA GLU A 17 23.96 -16.05 -2.81
C GLU A 17 24.39 -15.21 -1.59
N ASN A 18 24.74 -13.94 -1.78
CA ASN A 18 25.14 -13.07 -0.69
C ASN A 18 23.89 -12.43 -0.08
N PRO A 19 23.72 -12.49 1.26
CA PRO A 19 22.68 -11.72 1.93
C PRO A 19 22.88 -10.23 1.63
N LEU A 20 21.82 -9.56 1.19
CA LEU A 20 21.79 -8.12 1.02
C LEU A 20 21.80 -7.47 2.41
N PHE A 21 22.88 -6.75 2.72
CA PHE A 21 22.99 -5.93 3.93
C PHE A 21 22.52 -4.51 3.61
N LEU A 22 21.36 -4.12 4.14
CA LEU A 22 20.75 -2.80 3.95
C LEU A 22 20.59 -2.12 5.31
N ASN A 23 21.64 -1.46 5.79
CA ASN A 23 21.60 -0.75 7.06
C ASN A 23 20.86 0.59 6.89
N ASN A 24 20.02 0.96 7.87
CA ASN A 24 19.34 2.27 7.95
C ASN A 24 18.39 2.60 6.79
N LEU A 25 17.74 1.59 6.21
CA LEU A 25 16.81 1.78 5.09
C LEU A 25 15.46 2.29 5.59
N GLN A 26 15.09 3.51 5.20
CA GLN A 26 13.79 4.10 5.54
C GLN A 26 12.73 3.98 4.45
N THR A 27 13.19 3.93 3.21
CA THR A 27 12.35 3.83 2.02
C THR A 27 12.92 2.78 1.08
N LEU A 28 12.11 1.77 0.74
CA LEU A 28 12.41 0.83 -0.32
C LEU A 28 11.65 1.22 -1.59
N PHE A 29 12.39 1.53 -2.66
CA PHE A 29 11.82 1.88 -3.96
C PHE A 29 12.17 0.81 -5.00
N LEU A 30 11.15 0.14 -5.54
CA LEU A 30 11.31 -0.91 -6.55
C LEU A 30 10.67 -0.48 -7.87
N HIS A 31 11.45 -0.52 -8.96
CA HIS A 31 11.05 -0.05 -10.28
C HIS A 31 11.40 -1.06 -11.37
N TYR A 32 10.42 -1.50 -12.18
CA TYR A 32 10.62 -2.44 -13.30
C TYR A 32 11.51 -3.65 -12.99
N SER A 33 11.36 -4.27 -11.81
CA SER A 33 12.21 -5.40 -11.40
C SER A 33 11.44 -6.73 -11.53
N PRO A 34 11.90 -7.68 -12.37
CA PRO A 34 11.26 -8.99 -12.51
C PRO A 34 11.53 -9.90 -11.30
N PHE A 35 12.42 -9.48 -10.38
CA PHE A 35 12.81 -10.23 -9.19
C PHE A 35 12.13 -9.71 -7.92
N VAL A 36 11.10 -8.85 -8.03
CA VAL A 36 10.44 -8.27 -6.86
C VAL A 36 9.82 -9.34 -5.97
N GLU A 37 9.22 -10.37 -6.56
CA GLU A 37 8.73 -11.52 -5.79
C GLU A 37 9.84 -12.18 -4.98
N GLU A 38 11.00 -12.45 -5.60
CA GLU A 38 12.13 -13.07 -4.91
C GLU A 38 12.76 -12.13 -3.85
N ILE A 39 12.84 -10.84 -4.13
CA ILE A 39 13.28 -9.81 -3.16
C ILE A 39 12.34 -9.83 -1.95
N ILE A 40 11.03 -9.74 -2.17
CA ILE A 40 10.03 -9.76 -1.10
C ILE A 40 10.07 -11.11 -0.35
N ARG A 41 10.27 -12.24 -1.05
CA ARG A 41 10.38 -13.60 -0.47
C ARG A 41 11.68 -13.86 0.27
N ARG A 42 12.76 -13.14 -0.05
CA ARG A 42 14.02 -13.15 0.70
C ARG A 42 14.05 -12.14 1.85
N ILE A 43 13.18 -11.13 1.81
CA ILE A 43 13.01 -10.10 2.86
C ILE A 43 11.87 -10.36 3.89
N PRO A 44 11.15 -11.51 3.98
CA PRO A 44 10.05 -11.68 4.92
C PRO A 44 10.56 -11.82 6.37
N ASN A 45 11.85 -12.12 6.53
CA ASN A 45 12.56 -12.05 7.80
C ASN A 45 13.40 -10.77 7.82
N LEU A 46 12.77 -9.60 7.94
CA LEU A 46 13.50 -8.34 8.13
C LEU A 46 14.44 -8.36 9.36
N LYS A 47 14.26 -9.31 10.29
CA LYS A 47 15.21 -9.66 11.37
C LYS A 47 16.51 -10.35 10.91
N LYS A 48 16.52 -11.01 9.74
CA LYS A 48 17.69 -11.69 9.14
C LYS A 48 18.45 -10.83 8.15
N LEU A 49 17.87 -9.71 7.72
CA LEU A 49 18.65 -8.60 7.21
C LEU A 49 19.49 -8.16 8.42
N ASN A 50 20.79 -8.46 8.41
CA ASN A 50 21.69 -8.16 9.52
C ASN A 50 21.90 -6.63 9.54
N ILE A 51 20.84 -5.90 9.88
CA ILE A 51 20.83 -4.48 10.17
C ILE A 51 21.57 -4.41 11.50
N VAL A 52 22.86 -4.09 11.42
CA VAL A 52 23.71 -3.99 12.60
C VAL A 52 23.23 -2.80 13.41
N ASP A 53 22.49 -3.13 14.47
CA ASP A 53 22.13 -2.40 15.69
C ASP A 53 21.51 -0.99 15.57
N ASP A 54 20.43 -0.82 16.36
CA ASP A 54 19.73 0.43 16.73
C ASP A 54 18.74 1.13 15.78
N SER A 55 18.23 0.53 14.69
CA SER A 55 17.25 1.26 13.87
C SER A 55 16.07 0.49 13.25
N GLU A 56 14.90 0.74 13.84
CA GLU A 56 13.54 0.33 13.44
C GLU A 56 13.05 1.01 12.13
N ASN A 57 13.87 1.02 11.07
CA ASN A 57 13.83 2.16 10.14
C ASN A 57 12.87 2.10 8.94
N LEU A 58 12.37 0.95 8.48
CA LEU A 58 11.61 0.92 7.22
C LEU A 58 10.16 1.38 7.40
N LYS A 59 9.92 2.67 7.15
CA LYS A 59 8.61 3.33 7.32
C LYS A 59 7.80 3.35 6.03
N GLN A 60 8.44 3.27 4.87
CA GLN A 60 7.80 3.47 3.58
C GLN A 60 8.23 2.45 2.52
N LEU A 61 7.25 1.86 1.85
CA LEU A 61 7.43 1.03 0.67
C LEU A 61 6.78 1.70 -0.54
N ILE A 62 7.55 1.86 -1.60
CA ILE A 62 7.10 2.40 -2.87
C ILE A 62 7.38 1.37 -3.97
N LEU A 63 6.32 0.96 -4.66
CA LEU A 63 6.35 0.01 -5.75
C LEU A 63 5.92 0.74 -7.02
N THR A 64 6.70 0.64 -8.09
CA THR A 64 6.42 1.35 -9.34
C THR A 64 6.67 0.44 -10.54
N HIS A 65 5.66 0.22 -11.37
CA HIS A 65 5.72 -0.68 -12.53
C HIS A 65 6.31 -2.07 -12.22
N THR A 66 5.99 -2.60 -11.05
CA THR A 66 6.52 -3.89 -10.59
C THR A 66 5.65 -5.07 -11.03
N TYR A 67 4.37 -4.83 -11.34
CA TYR A 67 3.41 -5.85 -11.80
C TYR A 67 3.44 -7.13 -10.97
N ILE A 68 3.55 -6.97 -9.65
CA ILE A 68 3.70 -8.10 -8.74
C ILE A 68 2.37 -8.86 -8.69
N PRO A 69 2.38 -10.20 -8.81
CA PRO A 69 1.20 -10.99 -8.56
C PRO A 69 0.67 -10.75 -7.14
N TRP A 70 -0.64 -10.70 -6.99
CA TRP A 70 -1.30 -10.48 -5.71
C TRP A 70 -0.83 -11.42 -4.60
N GLU A 71 -0.52 -12.67 -4.94
CA GLU A 71 -0.12 -13.75 -4.04
C GLU A 71 1.13 -13.41 -3.21
N VAL A 72 1.91 -12.42 -3.67
CA VAL A 72 3.13 -11.90 -3.03
C VAL A 72 2.81 -10.78 -2.03
N VAL A 73 1.62 -10.16 -2.07
CA VAL A 73 1.26 -9.04 -1.19
C VAL A 73 1.08 -9.47 0.26
N LYS A 74 0.74 -10.73 0.54
CA LYS A 74 0.81 -11.28 1.91
C LYS A 74 2.17 -11.10 2.56
N LEU A 75 3.24 -11.05 1.76
CA LEU A 75 4.59 -10.82 2.25
C LEU A 75 4.82 -9.33 2.57
N LEU A 76 4.12 -8.42 1.88
CA LEU A 76 4.13 -6.98 2.19
C LEU A 76 3.47 -6.68 3.53
N ALA A 77 2.37 -7.36 3.85
CA ALA A 77 1.69 -7.23 5.14
C ALA A 77 2.59 -7.59 6.34
N ASN A 78 3.55 -8.51 6.12
CA ASN A 78 4.47 -8.99 7.14
C ASN A 78 5.72 -8.12 7.33
N LEU A 79 5.88 -7.03 6.57
CA LEU A 79 7.06 -6.19 6.69
C LEU A 79 6.98 -5.33 7.99
N PRO A 80 7.94 -5.43 8.93
CA PRO A 80 7.94 -4.63 10.16
C PRO A 80 7.95 -3.12 9.90
N ASN A 81 7.17 -2.39 10.70
CA ASN A 81 7.18 -0.92 10.82
C ASN A 81 6.81 -0.10 9.56
N HIS A 82 6.16 -0.71 8.57
CA HIS A 82 5.73 0.00 7.37
C HIS A 82 4.45 0.78 7.62
N GLU A 83 4.57 2.10 7.72
CA GLU A 83 3.43 3.01 7.87
C GLU A 83 2.87 3.46 6.51
N VAL A 84 3.68 3.39 5.45
CA VAL A 84 3.34 3.95 4.14
C VAL A 84 3.55 2.93 3.03
N LEU A 85 2.50 2.65 2.27
CA LEU A 85 2.55 1.87 1.03
C LEU A 85 2.07 2.73 -0.14
N LYS A 86 2.90 2.85 -1.18
CA LYS A 86 2.55 3.53 -2.43
C LYS A 86 2.77 2.59 -3.61
N GLY A 87 1.70 2.25 -4.32
CA GLY A 87 1.74 1.46 -5.54
C GLY A 87 1.42 2.31 -6.77
N TYR A 88 2.33 2.36 -7.73
CA TYR A 88 2.15 3.00 -9.04
C TYR A 88 2.25 1.94 -10.12
N HIS A 89 1.15 1.49 -10.72
CA HIS A 89 1.16 0.32 -11.62
C HIS A 89 1.86 -0.91 -10.99
N ALA A 90 1.69 -1.11 -9.67
CA ALA A 90 2.54 -1.99 -8.89
C ALA A 90 2.09 -3.46 -8.86
N PHE A 91 0.80 -3.70 -9.00
CA PHE A 91 0.19 -5.04 -8.88
C PHE A 91 -0.43 -5.43 -10.22
N ASP A 92 -0.19 -6.68 -10.59
CA ASP A 92 -0.85 -7.32 -11.72
C ASP A 92 -2.19 -7.92 -11.25
N ARG A 93 -3.15 -8.05 -12.16
CA ARG A 93 -4.53 -8.58 -12.01
C ARG A 93 -5.66 -7.56 -11.84
N THR A 94 -6.86 -8.07 -12.12
CA THR A 94 -8.14 -7.34 -12.07
C THR A 94 -8.84 -7.42 -10.72
N TYR A 95 -8.28 -8.15 -9.76
CA TYR A 95 -8.92 -8.43 -8.49
C TYR A 95 -7.90 -8.37 -7.36
N TRP A 96 -8.24 -7.61 -6.33
CA TRP A 96 -7.43 -7.40 -5.16
C TRP A 96 -8.20 -7.89 -3.94
N LYS A 97 -7.81 -9.02 -3.34
CA LYS A 97 -8.51 -9.62 -2.19
C LYS A 97 -7.53 -9.91 -1.06
N LEU A 98 -7.68 -9.22 0.06
CA LEU A 98 -7.00 -9.59 1.29
C LEU A 98 -7.79 -10.69 2.00
N ASP A 99 -7.16 -11.85 2.18
CA ASP A 99 -7.72 -12.90 3.03
C ASP A 99 -7.71 -12.43 4.50
N GLU A 100 -8.59 -13.01 5.32
CA GLU A 100 -8.79 -12.63 6.73
C GLU A 100 -7.50 -12.70 7.58
N ASP A 101 -6.57 -13.59 7.23
CA ASP A 101 -5.31 -13.80 7.94
C ASP A 101 -4.22 -12.79 7.57
N ILE A 102 -4.44 -11.96 6.54
CA ILE A 102 -3.46 -10.97 6.08
C ILE A 102 -3.72 -9.61 6.74
N VAL A 103 -2.92 -9.26 7.74
CA VAL A 103 -3.09 -7.99 8.48
C VAL A 103 -1.91 -7.05 8.28
N CYS A 104 -2.18 -5.86 7.74
CA CYS A 104 -1.21 -4.77 7.59
C CYS A 104 -1.16 -3.92 8.87
N HIS A 105 -0.67 -4.49 9.98
CA HIS A 105 -0.82 -3.94 11.34
C HIS A 105 -0.40 -2.47 11.53
N ASN A 106 0.61 -2.00 10.81
CA ASN A 106 1.17 -0.67 11.01
C ASN A 106 0.84 0.31 9.88
N LEU A 107 0.10 -0.12 8.86
CA LEU A 107 -0.12 0.69 7.67
C LEU A 107 -1.07 1.85 7.97
N LYS A 108 -0.56 3.08 7.86
CA LYS A 108 -1.29 4.34 8.08
C LYS A 108 -1.64 5.05 6.77
N TYR A 109 -0.86 4.82 5.72
CA TYR A 109 -1.03 5.49 4.43
C TYR A 109 -0.99 4.48 3.28
N LEU A 110 -2.05 4.45 2.49
CA LEU A 110 -2.16 3.63 1.29
C LEU A 110 -2.45 4.52 0.08
N LEU A 111 -1.56 4.46 -0.92
CA LEU A 111 -1.80 5.07 -2.23
C LEU A 111 -1.75 4.01 -3.32
N LEU A 112 -2.75 4.04 -4.19
CA LEU A 112 -2.82 3.22 -5.39
C LEU A 112 -3.06 4.10 -6.59
N ASN A 113 -2.13 4.05 -7.53
CA ASN A 113 -2.17 4.84 -8.74
C ASN A 113 -2.08 3.95 -9.99
N GLY A 114 -2.96 4.23 -10.96
CA GLY A 114 -2.81 3.72 -12.32
C GLY A 114 -3.23 2.25 -12.50
N PHE A 115 -4.13 1.75 -11.66
CA PHE A 115 -4.66 0.38 -11.76
C PHE A 115 -5.89 0.34 -12.67
N TYR A 116 -5.67 0.54 -13.97
CA TYR A 116 -6.74 0.64 -14.96
C TYR A 116 -7.62 -0.60 -15.09
N TYR A 117 -7.07 -1.78 -14.74
CA TYR A 117 -7.74 -3.07 -14.89
C TYR A 117 -8.27 -3.63 -13.58
N LEU A 118 -7.99 -2.98 -12.44
CA LEU A 118 -8.53 -3.41 -11.15
C LEU A 118 -10.04 -3.22 -11.16
N LYS A 119 -10.80 -4.31 -11.11
CA LYS A 119 -12.27 -4.33 -11.17
C LYS A 119 -12.91 -4.47 -9.80
N ARG A 120 -12.25 -5.19 -8.89
CA ARG A 120 -12.77 -5.48 -7.56
C ARG A 120 -11.65 -5.44 -6.53
N TRP A 121 -11.92 -4.75 -5.44
CA TRP A 121 -11.12 -4.77 -4.22
C TRP A 121 -11.99 -5.37 -3.12
N GLU A 122 -11.44 -6.32 -2.37
CA GLU A 122 -12.00 -6.94 -1.19
C GLU A 122 -10.97 -6.84 -0.05
N ALA A 123 -11.47 -6.43 1.09
CA ALA A 123 -10.74 -6.37 2.35
C ALA A 123 -11.76 -6.57 3.48
N GLU A 124 -11.25 -6.95 4.62
CA GLU A 124 -11.92 -7.02 5.91
C GLU A 124 -11.42 -5.87 6.79
N PRO A 125 -12.22 -5.43 7.80
CA PRO A 125 -11.82 -4.32 8.67
C PRO A 125 -10.49 -4.61 9.38
N ALA A 126 -10.26 -5.88 9.72
CA ALA A 126 -9.05 -6.36 10.35
C ALA A 126 -7.80 -6.28 9.47
N ASN A 127 -7.92 -6.15 8.14
CA ASN A 127 -6.74 -6.10 7.26
C ASN A 127 -5.96 -4.78 7.41
N PHE A 128 -6.62 -3.69 7.80
CA PHE A 128 -6.04 -2.34 7.84
C PHE A 128 -6.36 -1.58 9.14
N PRO A 129 -6.02 -2.13 10.32
CA PRO A 129 -6.54 -1.65 11.60
C PRO A 129 -6.03 -0.24 12.00
N MET A 130 -4.98 0.27 11.36
CA MET A 130 -4.34 1.56 11.67
C MET A 130 -4.37 2.53 10.50
N LEU A 131 -5.17 2.26 9.44
CA LEU A 131 -5.16 3.08 8.24
C LEU A 131 -5.74 4.47 8.55
N GLU A 132 -4.97 5.51 8.21
CA GLU A 132 -5.34 6.91 8.42
C GLU A 132 -5.66 7.62 7.10
N GLN A 133 -5.00 7.23 5.99
CA GLN A 133 -5.16 7.87 4.68
C GLN A 133 -5.27 6.86 3.55
N LEU A 134 -6.31 7.01 2.72
CA LEU A 134 -6.54 6.22 1.51
C LEU A 134 -6.56 7.12 0.28
N ILE A 135 -5.62 6.91 -0.63
CA ILE A 135 -5.53 7.64 -1.90
C ILE A 135 -5.72 6.68 -3.06
N LEU A 136 -6.78 6.89 -3.84
CA LEU A 136 -7.06 6.18 -5.07
C LEU A 136 -6.95 7.15 -6.24
N ASP A 137 -6.01 6.86 -7.13
CA ASP A 137 -5.72 7.72 -8.27
C ASP A 137 -5.75 6.90 -9.57
N ASN A 138 -6.56 7.35 -10.52
CA ASN A 138 -6.65 6.77 -11.85
C ASN A 138 -7.06 5.28 -11.83
N ILE A 139 -8.01 4.93 -10.95
CA ILE A 139 -8.58 3.59 -10.80
C ILE A 139 -9.91 3.51 -11.57
N SER A 140 -9.82 3.30 -12.88
CA SER A 140 -10.95 3.51 -13.80
C SER A 140 -11.95 2.35 -13.88
N ALA A 141 -11.56 1.12 -13.56
CA ALA A 141 -12.40 -0.07 -13.74
C ALA A 141 -13.00 -0.62 -12.43
N MET A 142 -12.57 -0.11 -11.27
CA MET A 142 -13.00 -0.64 -9.98
C MET A 142 -14.44 -0.24 -9.73
N LYS A 143 -15.25 -1.17 -9.22
CA LYS A 143 -16.66 -0.90 -8.94
C LYS A 143 -16.83 0.04 -7.76
N GLU A 144 -16.19 -0.25 -6.64
CA GLU A 144 -16.37 0.44 -5.37
C GLU A 144 -15.21 0.16 -4.43
N ILE A 145 -15.08 0.98 -3.39
CA ILE A 145 -14.21 0.73 -2.23
C ILE A 145 -14.89 -0.36 -1.37
N PRO A 146 -14.14 -1.31 -0.78
CA PRO A 146 -14.72 -2.31 0.13
C PRO A 146 -15.50 -1.65 1.27
N GLU A 147 -16.68 -2.21 1.60
CA GLU A 147 -17.51 -1.71 2.70
C GLU A 147 -16.77 -1.76 4.03
N SER A 148 -15.92 -2.75 4.25
CA SER A 148 -15.07 -2.86 5.44
C SER A 148 -14.19 -1.64 5.75
N ILE A 149 -13.89 -0.78 4.76
CA ILE A 149 -13.17 0.47 4.98
C ILE A 149 -14.02 1.47 5.78
N GLU A 150 -15.35 1.37 5.71
CA GLU A 150 -16.31 2.18 6.48
C GLU A 150 -16.24 1.92 8.00
N GLU A 151 -15.69 0.78 8.41
CA GLU A 151 -15.53 0.41 9.83
C GLU A 151 -14.19 0.89 10.42
N ILE A 152 -13.29 1.47 9.61
CA ILE A 152 -11.95 1.87 10.06
C ILE A 152 -12.00 3.23 10.75
N ILE A 153 -12.14 3.20 12.08
CA ILE A 153 -12.23 4.41 12.92
C ILE A 153 -11.00 5.34 12.83
N THR A 154 -9.83 4.81 12.46
CA THR A 154 -8.59 5.59 12.35
C THR A 154 -8.51 6.41 11.08
N LEU A 155 -9.41 6.18 10.12
CA LEU A 155 -9.40 6.81 8.81
C LEU A 155 -9.76 8.29 8.93
N LYS A 156 -8.84 9.16 8.49
CA LYS A 156 -8.94 10.61 8.57
C LYS A 156 -9.03 11.28 7.21
N PHE A 157 -8.56 10.61 6.15
CA PHE A 157 -8.52 11.21 4.82
C PHE A 157 -8.75 10.18 3.70
N ILE A 158 -9.66 10.51 2.80
CA ILE A 158 -9.86 9.78 1.54
C ILE A 158 -9.68 10.78 0.40
N ARG A 159 -8.84 10.43 -0.57
CA ARG A 159 -8.71 11.19 -1.83
C ARG A 159 -8.91 10.29 -3.03
N ILE A 160 -9.87 10.66 -3.86
CA ILE A 160 -10.24 9.99 -5.10
C ILE A 160 -9.89 10.91 -6.27
N ILE A 161 -9.10 10.43 -7.22
CA ILE A 161 -8.67 11.20 -8.39
C ILE A 161 -8.91 10.35 -9.63
N TRP A 162 -9.69 10.86 -10.59
CA TRP A 162 -9.92 10.22 -11.91
C TRP A 162 -10.33 8.74 -11.84
N CYS A 163 -11.08 8.36 -10.81
CA CYS A 163 -11.58 7.00 -10.61
C CYS A 163 -12.97 6.81 -11.23
N SER A 164 -13.52 5.59 -11.14
CA SER A 164 -14.90 5.33 -11.56
C SER A 164 -15.92 6.04 -10.66
N SER A 165 -17.12 6.31 -11.20
CA SER A 165 -18.22 6.89 -10.42
C SER A 165 -18.66 6.00 -9.25
N GLY A 166 -18.50 4.69 -9.35
CA GLY A 166 -18.81 3.78 -8.25
C GLY A 166 -17.82 3.90 -7.09
N VAL A 167 -16.52 4.10 -7.38
CA VAL A 167 -15.51 4.43 -6.37
C VAL A 167 -15.84 5.76 -5.69
N GLU A 168 -16.18 6.80 -6.47
CA GLU A 168 -16.61 8.10 -5.92
C GLU A 168 -17.86 7.96 -5.03
N THR A 169 -18.84 7.16 -5.45
CA THR A 169 -20.08 6.92 -4.68
C THR A 169 -19.80 6.22 -3.36
N SER A 170 -19.00 5.15 -3.38
CA SER A 170 -18.61 4.43 -2.15
C SER A 170 -17.81 5.31 -1.19
N ALA A 171 -16.92 6.17 -1.70
CA ALA A 171 -16.17 7.10 -0.86
C ALA A 171 -17.07 8.11 -0.12
N ARG A 172 -18.15 8.56 -0.76
CA ARG A 172 -19.16 9.41 -0.11
C ARG A 172 -19.94 8.65 0.96
N LYS A 173 -20.36 7.41 0.67
CA LYS A 173 -21.03 6.53 1.64
C LYS A 173 -20.18 6.35 2.90
N ILE A 174 -18.88 6.08 2.75
CA ILE A 174 -17.94 5.95 3.87
C ILE A 174 -17.90 7.23 4.72
N GLN A 175 -17.86 8.41 4.08
CA GLN A 175 -17.88 9.68 4.80
C GLN A 175 -19.20 9.89 5.56
N GLU A 176 -20.34 9.64 4.91
CA GLU A 176 -21.68 9.78 5.51
C GLU A 176 -21.85 8.84 6.72
N GLU A 177 -21.33 7.61 6.64
CA GLU A 177 -21.36 6.64 7.75
C GLU A 177 -20.55 7.15 8.95
N HIS A 178 -19.32 7.61 8.73
CA HIS A 178 -18.49 8.22 9.78
C HIS A 178 -19.20 9.42 10.45
N GLU A 179 -19.81 10.30 9.65
CA GLU A 179 -20.57 11.44 10.16
C GLU A 179 -21.80 11.02 10.99
N SER A 180 -22.49 9.95 10.57
CA SER A 180 -23.64 9.41 11.29
C SER A 180 -23.27 8.83 12.66
N LEU A 181 -22.05 8.30 12.77
CA LEU A 181 -21.46 7.79 14.02
C LEU A 181 -20.81 8.91 14.86
N GLY A 182 -20.89 10.16 14.42
CA GLY A 182 -20.34 11.33 15.11
C GLY A 182 -18.85 11.59 14.86
N ASN A 183 -18.23 10.90 13.89
CA ASN A 183 -16.86 11.15 13.45
C ASN A 183 -16.84 12.13 12.27
N TYR A 184 -16.69 13.42 12.58
CA TYR A 184 -16.58 14.49 11.59
C TYR A 184 -15.13 14.79 11.15
N GLU A 185 -14.14 14.02 11.62
CA GLU A 185 -12.73 14.26 11.29
C GLU A 185 -12.36 13.71 9.90
N LEU A 186 -13.15 12.79 9.34
CA LEU A 186 -12.91 12.20 8.04
C LEU A 186 -13.12 13.21 6.91
N GLN A 187 -12.02 13.59 6.27
CA GLN A 187 -12.02 14.47 5.11
C GLN A 187 -12.06 13.68 3.81
N LEU A 188 -12.97 14.06 2.91
CA LEU A 188 -13.10 13.49 1.56
C LEU A 188 -12.76 14.52 0.48
N GLN A 189 -11.84 14.17 -0.43
CA GLN A 189 -11.53 14.96 -1.62
C GLN A 189 -11.75 14.13 -2.89
N ILE A 190 -12.65 14.59 -3.78
CA ILE A 190 -12.92 13.94 -5.06
C ILE A 190 -12.53 14.88 -6.21
N THR A 191 -11.66 14.39 -7.10
CA THR A 191 -11.31 15.02 -8.38
C THR A 191 -11.87 14.15 -9.51
N PRO A 192 -13.01 14.54 -10.12
CA PRO A 192 -13.69 13.70 -11.09
C PRO A 192 -12.88 13.58 -12.39
N LYS A 193 -13.12 12.50 -13.13
CA LYS A 193 -12.58 12.34 -14.48
C LYS A 193 -13.25 13.36 -15.41
N ILE A 194 -12.45 14.21 -16.06
CA ILE A 194 -12.95 15.13 -17.08
C ILE A 194 -13.22 14.28 -18.33
N CYS A 195 -14.49 14.10 -18.66
CA CYS A 195 -14.94 13.42 -19.89
C CYS A 195 -14.69 14.27 -21.12
#